data_AF-A0A7C2KVN7-F1
#
_entry.id   AF-A0A7C2KVN7-F1
#
_cell.length_a   1.000
_cell.length_b   1.000
_cell.length_c   1.000
_cell.angle_alpha   90.00
_cell.angle_beta   90.00
_cell.angle_gamma   90.00
#
_symmetry.space_group_name_H-M   'P 1'
#
loop_
_entity.id
_entity.type
_entity.pdbx_description
1 polymer ?
#
loop_
_entity_poly.entity_id
_entity_poly.type
_entity_poly.pdbx_seq_one_letter_code
_entity_poly.pdbx_strand_id
1 'polypeptide(L)'
;MSAELETLDFNELLDEAEVATLSARHAVAGTYFRVPGRMDIRELWRRDGVHYFRVNFWKFRPDGDPYVWQSAFVAVEHTPAGPVVRELTLRRAA
;
A
#
# COMPACT_ATOMS: atom_id res chain seq x y z
N MET A 1 9.07 38.52 27.14
CA MET A 1 8.29 37.83 26.11
C MET A 1 9.13 36.68 25.57
N SER A 2 8.94 35.48 26.10
CA SER A 2 9.55 34.27 25.54
C SER A 2 8.52 33.66 24.60
N ALA A 3 8.87 33.51 23.33
CA ALA A 3 8.04 32.77 22.39
C ALA A 3 8.15 31.29 22.76
N GLU A 4 7.07 30.72 23.31
CA GLU A 4 6.92 29.27 23.40
C GLU A 4 6.81 28.74 21.97
N LEU A 5 7.83 28.00 21.55
CA LEU A 5 7.77 27.17 20.36
C LEU A 5 6.85 26.00 20.70
N GLU A 6 5.59 26.08 20.30
CA GLU A 6 4.69 24.93 20.25
C GLU A 6 5.33 23.88 19.34
N THR A 7 5.85 22.83 19.96
CA THR A 7 6.26 21.60 19.27
C THR A 7 4.99 21.00 18.68
N LEU A 8 4.73 21.24 17.39
CA LEU A 8 3.70 20.52 16.64
C LEU A 8 4.00 19.03 16.74
N ASP A 9 3.14 18.28 17.42
CA ASP A 9 3.21 16.82 17.40
C ASP A 9 2.88 16.38 15.97
N PHE A 10 3.86 15.79 15.28
CA PHE A 10 3.67 15.26 13.92
C PHE A 10 2.56 14.19 13.87
N ASN A 11 2.19 13.59 15.00
CA ASN A 11 1.05 12.67 15.09
C ASN A 11 -0.31 13.39 15.07
N GLU A 12 -0.41 14.70 15.33
CA GLU A 12 -1.66 15.45 15.24
C GLU A 12 -2.03 15.86 13.80
N LEU A 13 -1.14 15.63 12.82
CA LEU A 13 -1.33 16.09 11.43
C LEU A 13 -1.93 15.04 10.50
N LEU A 14 -2.06 13.79 10.93
CA LEU A 14 -2.66 12.71 10.13
C LEU A 14 -3.83 12.10 10.89
N ASP A 15 -5.01 12.06 10.26
CA ASP A 15 -6.15 11.31 10.76
C ASP A 15 -5.74 9.83 10.96
N GLU A 16 -6.23 9.18 12.01
CA GLU A 16 -6.02 7.75 12.27
C GLU A 16 -6.32 6.89 11.02
N ALA A 17 -7.31 7.31 10.23
CA ALA A 17 -7.64 6.67 8.96
C ALA A 17 -6.54 6.80 7.89
N GLU A 18 -5.84 7.93 7.83
CA GLU A 18 -4.70 8.13 6.93
C GLU A 18 -3.48 7.34 7.37
N VAL A 19 -3.22 7.29 8.68
CA VAL A 19 -2.15 6.46 9.26
C VAL A 19 -2.39 4.98 8.94
N ALA A 20 -3.61 4.48 9.12
CA ALA A 20 -3.97 3.11 8.76
C ALA A 20 -3.78 2.85 7.26
N THR A 21 -4.20 3.79 6.41
CA THR A 21 -4.03 3.66 4.95
C THR A 21 -2.55 3.61 4.54
N LEU A 22 -1.73 4.48 5.13
CA LEU A 22 -0.29 4.52 4.87
C LEU A 22 0.41 3.25 5.38
N SER A 23 0.04 2.76 6.56
CA SER A 23 0.53 1.50 7.12
C SER A 23 0.19 0.33 6.20
N ALA A 24 -1.05 0.24 5.71
CA ALA A 24 -1.47 -0.79 4.78
C ALA A 24 -0.68 -0.75 3.46
N ARG A 25 -0.47 0.45 2.88
CA ARG A 25 0.35 0.60 1.67
C ARG A 25 1.80 0.15 1.89
N HIS A 26 2.40 0.49 3.03
CA HIS A 26 3.75 0.03 3.38
C HIS A 26 3.82 -1.49 3.52
N ALA A 27 2.80 -2.12 4.13
CA ALA A 27 2.74 -3.57 4.24
C ALA A 27 2.67 -4.26 2.87
N VAL A 28 1.86 -3.72 1.95
CA VAL A 28 1.80 -4.21 0.56
C VAL A 28 3.15 -4.04 -0.13
N ALA A 29 3.78 -2.86 -0.01
CA ALA A 29 5.09 -2.63 -0.59
C ALA A 29 6.16 -3.60 -0.05
N GLY A 30 6.16 -3.83 1.26
CA GLY A 30 7.03 -4.80 1.94
C GLY A 30 6.78 -6.24 1.52
N THR A 31 5.57 -6.60 1.09
CA THR A 31 5.27 -7.94 0.56
C THR A 31 5.89 -8.17 -0.82
N TYR A 32 5.91 -7.14 -1.66
CA TYR A 32 6.35 -7.23 -3.05
C TYR A 32 7.70 -6.57 -3.34
N PHE A 33 8.46 -6.19 -2.32
CA PHE A 33 9.71 -5.42 -2.49
C PHE A 33 10.76 -6.10 -3.38
N ARG A 34 10.73 -7.43 -3.49
CA ARG A 34 11.64 -8.22 -4.33
C ARG A 34 11.18 -8.34 -5.78
N VAL A 35 9.97 -7.88 -6.12
CA VAL A 35 9.48 -7.93 -7.50
C VAL A 35 10.18 -6.83 -8.30
N PRO A 36 10.95 -7.16 -9.34
CA PRO A 36 11.70 -6.16 -10.09
C PRO A 36 10.78 -5.29 -10.95
N GLY A 37 11.18 -4.02 -11.11
CA GLY A 37 10.49 -3.03 -11.94
C GLY A 37 9.78 -1.96 -11.11
N ARG A 38 8.92 -1.19 -11.78
CA ARG A 38 8.13 -0.14 -11.12
C ARG A 38 6.82 -0.75 -10.62
N MET A 39 6.45 -0.41 -9.39
CA MET A 39 5.20 -0.83 -8.76
C MET A 39 4.30 0.37 -8.53
N ASP A 40 3.00 0.19 -8.77
CA ASP A 40 1.94 1.12 -8.42
C ASP A 40 0.97 0.42 -7.47
N ILE A 41 0.74 0.98 -6.29
CA ILE A 41 -0.16 0.44 -5.27
C ILE A 41 -1.34 1.40 -5.16
N ARG A 42 -2.51 0.97 -5.62
CA ARG A 42 -3.72 1.76 -5.62
C ARG A 42 -4.76 1.15 -4.71
N GLU A 43 -5.21 1.92 -3.73
CA GLU A 43 -6.37 1.56 -2.94
C GLU A 43 -7.64 1.66 -3.79
N LEU A 44 -8.49 0.65 -3.69
CA LEU A 44 -9.74 0.57 -4.44
C LEU A 44 -10.93 0.92 -3.55
N TRP A 45 -11.02 0.26 -2.39
CA TRP A 45 -12.04 0.51 -1.38
C TRP A 45 -11.62 -0.03 -0.02
N ARG A 46 -12.36 0.36 1.02
CA ARG A 46 -12.21 -0.12 2.40
C ARG A 46 -13.55 -0.63 2.91
N ARG A 47 -13.54 -1.72 3.67
CA ARG A 47 -14.74 -2.28 4.30
C ARG A 47 -14.37 -3.03 5.57
N ASP A 48 -15.10 -2.77 6.66
CA ASP A 48 -14.99 -3.52 7.93
C ASP A 48 -13.54 -3.61 8.45
N GLY A 49 -12.78 -2.51 8.38
CA GLY A 49 -11.37 -2.44 8.81
C GLY A 49 -10.36 -3.07 7.83
N VAL A 50 -10.82 -3.59 6.69
CA VAL A 50 -9.99 -4.19 5.65
C VAL A 50 -9.82 -3.23 4.48
N HIS A 51 -8.58 -3.01 4.06
CA HIS A 51 -8.24 -2.22 2.88
C HIS A 51 -8.00 -3.12 1.67
N TYR A 52 -8.55 -2.76 0.52
CA TYR A 52 -8.41 -3.52 -0.72
C TYR A 52 -7.60 -2.73 -1.73
N PHE A 53 -6.53 -3.34 -2.23
CA PHE A 53 -5.60 -2.73 -3.16
C PHE A 53 -5.52 -3.50 -4.48
N ARG A 54 -5.27 -2.75 -5.55
CA ARG A 54 -4.66 -3.27 -6.76
C ARG A 54 -3.18 -2.89 -6.77
N VAL A 55 -2.34 -3.87 -7.03
CA VAL A 55 -0.90 -3.68 -7.26
C VAL A 55 -0.63 -3.92 -8.73
N ASN A 56 -0.08 -2.94 -9.43
CA ASN A 56 0.35 -3.07 -10.81
C ASN A 56 1.87 -3.11 -10.87
N PHE A 57 2.40 -4.14 -11.52
CA PHE A 57 3.81 -4.25 -11.82
C PHE A 57 4.04 -3.81 -13.26
N TRP A 58 4.88 -2.80 -13.43
CA TRP A 58 5.17 -2.17 -14.70
C TRP A 58 6.54 -2.59 -15.21
N LYS A 59 6.62 -2.77 -16.52
CA LYS A 59 7.86 -2.89 -17.29
C LYS A 59 7.85 -1.87 -18.42
N PHE A 60 9.00 -1.64 -18.99
CA PHE A 60 9.16 -0.83 -20.20
C PHE A 60 9.48 -1.76 -21.36
N ARG A 61 8.84 -1.52 -22.51
CA ARG A 61 9.22 -2.13 -23.77
C ARG A 61 10.56 -1.55 -24.27
N PRO A 62 11.23 -2.17 -25.25
CA PRO A 62 12.48 -1.63 -25.81
C PRO A 62 12.34 -0.23 -26.42
N ASP A 63 11.15 0.13 -26.89
CA ASP A 63 10.81 1.47 -27.40
C ASP A 63 10.58 2.52 -26.29
N GLY A 64 10.60 2.09 -25.02
CA GLY A 64 10.35 2.95 -23.86
C GLY A 64 8.90 3.00 -23.40
N ASP A 65 7.97 2.31 -24.07
CA ASP A 65 6.56 2.35 -23.68
C ASP A 65 6.31 1.55 -22.39
N PRO A 66 5.70 2.16 -21.35
CA PRO A 66 5.34 1.45 -20.14
C PRO A 66 4.15 0.53 -20.38
N TYR A 67 4.17 -0.66 -19.78
CA TYR A 67 3.03 -1.56 -19.75
C TYR A 67 2.95 -2.30 -18.42
N VAL A 68 1.72 -2.59 -17.98
CA VAL A 68 1.46 -3.47 -16.84
C VAL A 68 1.66 -4.91 -17.30
N TRP A 69 2.65 -5.60 -16.74
CA TRP A 69 2.93 -7.00 -17.08
C TRP A 69 2.26 -7.98 -16.12
N GLN A 70 1.96 -7.53 -14.90
CA GLN A 70 1.23 -8.30 -13.89
C GLN A 70 0.41 -7.35 -13.00
N SER A 71 -0.75 -7.84 -12.55
CA SER A 71 -1.51 -7.21 -11.47
C SER A 71 -1.74 -8.22 -10.35
N ALA A 72 -1.75 -7.73 -9.10
CA ALA A 72 -2.23 -8.47 -7.94
C ALA A 72 -3.39 -7.72 -7.28
N PHE A 73 -4.35 -8.44 -6.73
CA PHE A 73 -5.40 -7.92 -5.87
C PHE A 73 -5.11 -8.34 -4.44
N VAL A 74 -5.19 -7.41 -3.50
CA VAL A 74 -4.66 -7.61 -2.15
C VAL A 74 -5.65 -7.06 -1.14
N ALA A 75 -5.92 -7.83 -0.08
CA ALA A 75 -6.59 -7.35 1.12
C ALA A 75 -5.56 -7.15 2.24
N VAL A 76 -5.69 -6.06 2.99
CA VAL A 76 -4.89 -5.78 4.18
C VAL A 76 -5.80 -5.58 5.37
N GLU A 77 -5.63 -6.43 6.37
CA GLU A 77 -6.34 -6.38 7.64
C GLU A 77 -5.41 -5.83 8.72
N HIS A 78 -5.84 -4.83 9.48
CA HIS A 78 -5.08 -4.34 10.63
C HIS A 78 -5.41 -5.20 11.84
N THR A 79 -4.39 -5.90 12.35
CA THR A 79 -4.48 -6.67 13.58
C THR A 79 -3.68 -5.99 14.69
N PRO A 80 -3.88 -6.34 15.98
CA PRO A 80 -3.03 -5.85 17.05
C PRO A 80 -1.54 -6.15 16.88
N ALA A 81 -1.19 -7.18 16.11
CA ALA A 81 0.20 -7.54 15.79
C ALA A 81 0.77 -6.77 14.57
N GLY A 82 -0.05 -5.96 13.90
CA GLY A 82 0.30 -5.23 12.68
C GLY A 82 -0.56 -5.60 11.47
N PRO A 83 -0.29 -4.99 10.31
CA PRO A 83 -1.02 -5.24 9.08
C PRO A 83 -0.71 -6.63 8.50
N VAL A 84 -1.76 -7.38 8.18
CA VAL A 84 -1.67 -8.70 7.54
C VAL A 84 -2.10 -8.58 6.08
N VAL A 85 -1.19 -8.91 5.17
CA VAL A 85 -1.40 -8.83 3.72
C VAL A 85 -1.85 -10.18 3.17
N ARG A 86 -2.95 -10.20 2.42
CA ARG A 86 -3.49 -11.39 1.75
C ARG A 86 -3.67 -11.14 0.27
N GLU A 87 -2.98 -11.89 -0.59
CA GLU A 87 -3.22 -11.83 -2.02
C GLU A 87 -4.51 -12.59 -2.40
N LEU A 88 -5.41 -11.91 -3.08
CA LEU A 88 -6.71 -12.38 -3.55
C LEU A 88 -6.69 -12.85 -5.01
N THR A 89 -5.62 -12.55 -5.75
CA THR A 89 -5.44 -13.05 -7.11
C THR A 89 -5.39 -14.58 -7.05
N LEU A 90 -6.46 -15.25 -7.47
CA LEU A 90 -6.47 -16.69 -7.65
C LEU A 90 -5.28 -17.08 -8.53
N ARG A 91 -4.31 -17.82 -7.97
CA ARG A 91 -3.48 -18.68 -8.81
C ARG A 91 -4.47 -19.53 -9.57
N ARG A 92 -4.55 -19.42 -10.90
CA ARG A 92 -5.14 -20.51 -11.69
C ARG A 92 -4.40 -21.77 -11.23
N ALA A 93 -5.13 -22.70 -10.62
CA ALA A 93 -4.63 -24.06 -10.49
C ALA A 93 -4.24 -24.49 -11.91
N ALA A 94 -2.96 -24.83 -12.07
CA ALA A 94 -2.46 -25.40 -13.31
C ALA A 94 -3.12 -26.75 -13.57
#